data_AF-A0A534VKB1-F1
#
_entry.id   AF-A0A534VKB1-F1
#
_cell.length_a   1.000
_cell.length_b   1.000
_cell.length_c   1.000
_cell.angle_alpha   90.00
_cell.angle_beta   90.00
_cell.angle_gamma   90.00
#
_symmetry.space_group_name_H-M   'P 1'
#
loop_
_entity.id
_entity.type
_entity.pdbx_description
1 polymer ?
#
loop_
_entity_poly.entity_id
_entity_poly.type
_entity_poly.pdbx_seq_one_letter_code
_entity_poly.pdbx_strand_id
1 'polypeptide(L)' 'MEEKDEALIQTLLEREPELRRYYEEHVDLERRLGAFQQKHYLTPEEEMERKRLQKLKLAGKDRIMEILSRYRSH' A
#
# COMPACT_ATOMS: atom_id res chain seq x y z
N MET A 1 0.71 6.53 5.66
CA MET A 1 2.05 6.06 6.06
C MET A 1 2.67 7.21 6.87
N GLU A 2 3.76 7.04 7.63
CA GLU A 2 4.41 8.24 8.20
C GLU A 2 5.21 8.94 7.09
N GLU A 3 5.30 10.27 7.11
CA GLU A 3 6.08 11.02 6.09
C GLU A 3 7.54 10.54 5.99
N LYS A 4 8.12 10.09 7.10
CA LYS A 4 9.47 9.52 7.15
C LYS A 4 9.59 8.22 6.36
N ASP A 5 8.57 7.36 6.41
CA ASP A 5 8.52 6.14 5.63
C ASP A 5 8.41 6.45 4.14
N GLU A 6 7.56 7.40 3.76
CA GLU A 6 7.40 7.80 2.36
C GLU A 6 8.68 8.39 1.78
N ALA A 7 9.39 9.23 2.55
CA ALA A 7 10.68 9.76 2.15
C ALA A 7 11.72 8.64 1.97
N LEU A 8 11.78 7.69 2.92
CA LEU A 8 12.70 6.56 2.83
C LEU A 8 12.38 5.66 1.64
N ILE A 9 11.10 5.38 1.40
CA ILE A 9 10.65 4.63 0.23
C ILE A 9 11.15 5.28 -1.04
N GLN A 10 10.92 6.58 -1.23
CA GLN A 10 11.33 7.31 -2.44
C GLN A 10 12.84 7.17 -2.70
N THR A 11 13.67 7.25 -1.66
CA THR A 11 15.14 7.05 -1.82
C THR A 11 15.53 5.61 -2.16
N LEU A 12 14.72 4.64 -1.76
CA LEU A 12 14.96 3.22 -1.97
C LEU A 12 14.31 2.69 -3.24
N LEU A 13 13.33 3.38 -3.85
CA LEU A 13 12.65 2.95 -5.08
C LEU A 13 13.63 2.68 -6.24
N GLU A 14 14.74 3.41 -6.30
CA GLU A 14 15.77 3.23 -7.34
C GLU A 14 16.69 2.04 -7.08
N ARG A 15 16.87 1.67 -5.80
CA ARG A 15 17.82 0.63 -5.36
C ARG A 15 17.16 -0.71 -5.06
N GLU A 16 15.88 -0.68 -4.69
CA GLU A 16 15.13 -1.83 -4.23
C GLU A 16 13.90 -2.07 -5.13
N PRO A 17 14.05 -2.87 -6.20
CA PRO A 17 12.96 -3.13 -7.15
C PRO A 17 11.79 -3.88 -6.49
N GLU A 18 12.05 -4.64 -5.43
CA GLU A 18 11.01 -5.32 -4.65
C GLU A 18 10.14 -4.30 -3.90
N LEU A 19 10.75 -3.31 -3.25
CA LEU A 19 10.04 -2.21 -2.59
C LEU A 19 9.18 -1.43 -3.59
N ARG A 20 9.74 -1.14 -4.77
CA ARG A 20 9.02 -0.45 -5.83
C ARG A 20 7.75 -1.18 -6.23
N ARG A 21 7.81 -2.49 -6.40
CA ARG A 21 6.62 -3.31 -6.72
C ARG A 21 5.54 -3.21 -5.66
N TYR A 22 5.89 -3.36 -4.38
CA TYR A 22 4.91 -3.25 -3.29
C TYR A 22 4.36 -1.83 -3.14
N TYR A 23 5.17 -0.81 -3.39
CA TYR A 23 4.73 0.58 -3.36
C TYR A 23 3.77 0.91 -4.52
N GLU A 24 4.07 0.45 -5.74
CA GLU A 24 3.17 0.58 -6.89
C GLU A 24 1.83 -0.14 -6.62
N GLU A 25 1.87 -1.34 -6.04
CA GLU A 25 0.67 -2.06 -5.62
C GLU A 25 -0.09 -1.29 -4.52
N HIS A 26 0.60 -0.69 -3.56
CA HIS A 26 -0.02 0.13 -2.53
C HIS A 26 -0.82 1.30 -3.14
N VAL A 27 -0.21 2.05 -4.05
CA VAL A 27 -0.85 3.20 -4.72
C VAL A 27 -2.04 2.74 -5.57
N ASP A 28 -1.93 1.62 -6.28
CA ASP A 28 -3.05 1.05 -7.05
C ASP A 28 -4.22 0.65 -6.13
N LEU A 29 -3.93 -0.01 -5.01
CA LEU A 29 -4.93 -0.40 -4.02
C LEU A 29 -5.59 0.82 -3.37
N GLU A 30 -4.84 1.89 -3.09
CA GLU A 30 -5.41 3.15 -2.62
C GLU A 30 -6.35 3.78 -3.63
N ARG A 31 -5.97 3.82 -4.90
CA ARG A 31 -6.82 4.33 -5.98
C ARG A 31 -8.11 3.53 -6.11
N ARG A 32 -8.03 2.19 -6.09
CA ARG A 32 -9.21 1.31 -6.13
C ARG A 32 -10.11 1.52 -4.92
N LEU A 33 -9.54 1.57 -3.72
CA LEU A 33 -10.29 1.84 -2.49
C LEU A 33 -10.94 3.23 -2.50
N GLY A 34 -10.27 4.24 -3.08
CA GLY A 34 -10.82 5.57 -3.28
C GLY A 34 -12.06 5.57 -4.19
N ALA A 35 -12.07 4.75 -5.24
CA ALA A 35 -13.24 4.60 -6.10
C ALA A 35 -14.46 4.05 -5.32
N PHE A 36 -14.24 3.14 -4.36
CA PHE A 36 -15.31 2.67 -3.47
C PHE A 36 -15.75 3.72 -2.44
N GLN A 37 -14.86 4.60 -1.98
CA GLN A 37 -15.22 5.67 -1.04
C GLN A 37 -16.07 6.78 -1.68
N GLN A 38 -15.91 7.01 -2.99
CA GLN A 38 -16.73 7.99 -3.71
C GLN A 38 -18.18 7.50 -3.94
N LYS A 39 -18.44 6.21 -3.81
CA LYS A 39 -19.79 5.66 -3.96
C LYS A 39 -20.60 5.92 -2.68
N HIS A 40 -21.81 6.44 -2.87
CA HIS A 40 -22.73 6.73 -1.77
C HIS A 40 -23.25 5.45 -1.09
N TYR A 41 -23.40 4.38 -1.87
CA TYR A 41 -23.74 3.04 -1.40
C TYR A 41 -22.90 2.00 -2.12
N LEU A 42 -22.52 0.95 -1.40
CA LEU A 42 -21.82 -0.21 -1.94
C LEU A 42 -22.76 -1.41 -1.94
N THR A 43 -22.74 -2.21 -3.00
CA THR A 43 -23.41 -3.51 -2.99
C THR A 43 -22.67 -4.50 -2.08
N PRO A 44 -23.30 -5.61 -1.65
CA PRO A 44 -22.63 -6.62 -0.83
C PRO A 44 -21.34 -7.15 -1.48
N GLU A 45 -21.33 -7.31 -2.80
CA GLU A 45 -20.16 -7.74 -3.57
C GLU A 45 -19.04 -6.69 -3.52
N GLU A 46 -19.39 -5.41 -3.66
CA GLU A 46 -18.43 -4.31 -3.56
C GLU A 46 -17.88 -4.13 -2.14
N GLU A 47 -18.70 -4.35 -1.10
CA GLU A 47 -18.22 -4.38 0.28
C GLU A 47 -17.22 -5.51 0.51
N MET A 48 -17.50 -6.70 -0.04
CA MET A 48 -16.57 -7.83 0.02
C MET A 48 -15.26 -7.52 -0.70
N GLU A 49 -15.33 -6.96 -1.92
CA GLU A 49 -14.14 -6.57 -2.68
C GLU A 49 -13.37 -5.44 -1.98
N ARG A 50 -14.05 -4.42 -1.44
CA ARG A 50 -13.42 -3.36 -0.64
C ARG A 50 -12.71 -3.93 0.58
N LYS A 51 -13.29 -4.92 1.28
CA LYS A 51 -12.64 -5.61 2.41
C LYS A 51 -11.43 -6.42 1.94
N ARG A 52 -11.52 -7.09 0.79
CA ARG A 52 -10.40 -7.82 0.18
C ARG A 52 -9.24 -6.89 -0.16
N LEU A 53 -9.52 -5.77 -0.81
CA LEU A 53 -8.53 -4.75 -1.16
C LEU A 53 -7.87 -4.13 0.08
N GLN A 54 -8.64 -3.90 1.16
CA GLN A 54 -8.07 -3.46 2.45
C GLN A 54 -7.09 -4.47 3.03
N LYS A 55 -7.40 -5.78 2.97
CA LYS A 55 -6.50 -6.84 3.43
C LYS A 55 -5.23 -6.91 2.58
N LEU A 56 -5.36 -6.81 1.26
CA LEU A 56 -4.21 -6.75 0.36
C LEU A 56 -3.34 -5.53 0.65
N LYS A 57 -3.96 -4.36 0.86
CA LYS A 57 -3.24 -3.13 1.22
C LYS A 57 -2.47 -3.28 2.53
N LEU A 58 -3.07 -3.94 3.52
CA LEU A 58 -2.41 -4.22 4.79
C LEU A 58 -1.19 -5.13 4.59
N ALA A 59 -1.35 -6.25 3.86
CA ALA A 59 -0.25 -7.17 3.58
C ALA A 59 0.89 -6.51 2.78
N GLY A 60 0.57 -5.69 1.77
CA GLY A 60 1.56 -4.92 1.01
C GLY A 60 2.28 -3.90 1.88
N LYS A 61 1.56 -3.21 2.78
CA LYS A 61 2.16 -2.31 3.77
C LYS A 61 3.11 -3.08 4.72
N ASP A 62 2.71 -4.26 5.21
CA ASP A 62 3.56 -5.07 6.08
C ASP A 62 4.87 -5.46 5.38
N ARG A 63 4.81 -5.81 4.08
CA ARG A 63 6.01 -6.07 3.26
C ARG A 63 6.89 -4.84 3.10
N ILE A 64 6.30 -3.68 2.82
CA ILE A 64 7.06 -2.43 2.76
C ILE A 64 7.76 -2.17 4.10
N MET A 65 7.04 -2.28 5.22
CA MET A 65 7.61 -2.07 6.56
C MET A 65 8.75 -3.05 6.87
N GLU A 66 8.61 -4.32 6.47
CA GLU A 66 9.66 -5.33 6.63
C GLU A 66 10.94 -4.93 5.87
N ILE A 67 10.79 -4.43 4.63
CA ILE A 67 11.91 -3.94 3.83
C ILE A 67 12.52 -2.71 4.48
N LEU A 68 11.72 -1.69 4.83
CA LEU A 68 12.20 -0.45 5.46
C LEU A 68 12.91 -0.71 6.79
N SER A 69 12.45 -1.70 7.57
CA SER A 69 13.11 -2.11 8.82
C SER A 69 14.56 -2.50 8.61
N ARG A 70 14.90 -3.18 7.50
CA ARG A 70 16.27 -3.56 7.15
C ARG A 70 17.18 -2.34 6.92
N TYR A 71 16.61 -1.25 6.42
CA TYR A 71 17.34 0.00 6.15
C TYR A 71 17.32 0.99 7.33
N ARG A 72 16.36 0.88 8.25
CA ARG A 72 16.29 1.68 9.48
C ARG A 72 17.27 1.24 10.56
N SER A 73 17.79 0.01 10.48
CA SER A 73 18.68 -0.57 11.48
C SER A 73 20.17 -0.25 11.26
N HIS A 74 20.50 0.78 10.48
CA HIS A 74 21.88 1.13 10.13
C HIS A 74 22.19 2.62 10.30
#